data_AF-E2CSM9-F1
#
_entry.id   AF-E2CSM9-F1
#
_cell.length_a   1.000
_cell.length_b   1.000
_cell.length_c   1.000
_cell.angle_alpha   90.00
_cell.angle_beta   90.00
_cell.angle_gamma   90.00
#
_symmetry.space_group_name_H-M   'P 1'
#
loop_
_entity.id
_entity.type
_entity.pdbx_description
1 polymer ?
#
loop_
_entity_poly.entity_id
_entity_poly.type
_entity_poly.pdbx_seq_one_letter_code
_entity_poly.pdbx_strand_id
1 'polypeptide(L)'
;MDRGLSAENLSRGWSLSFDDVSLIEGMDARSRLVFAAQLKYYQQTGQFPESIDDLPNEAICYLGQQVDADVSHLSDYDYTSRTNRRNRQQILRYLEVRRMSAVDRQELIQWLTSEVCPSGETVEGMMERSCLWCWDKKLQSPPSGELARLTRSARRTFEVQLFERISNSLLPSSIRRMETSLSPSTTESGFDSLTSDPGSPCLENVLVSVERLTFIRDLQLPAWIMECGNTTLLSEFRRRVGH
;
A
#
# COMPACT_ATOMS: atom_id res chain seq x y z
N MET A 1 -7.81 7.07 -10.87
CA MET A 1 -8.38 7.97 -9.85
C MET A 1 -8.09 9.38 -10.35
N ASP A 2 -9.04 9.98 -11.07
CA ASP A 2 -8.83 11.25 -11.77
C ASP A 2 -9.27 12.40 -10.85
N ARG A 3 -8.31 12.92 -10.08
CA ARG A 3 -8.41 14.22 -9.43
C ARG A 3 -7.41 15.10 -10.15
N GLY A 4 -7.88 15.89 -11.11
CA GLY A 4 -7.04 16.85 -11.84
C GLY A 4 -6.10 17.57 -10.88
N LEU A 5 -4.80 17.50 -11.16
CA LEU A 5 -3.78 18.08 -10.29
C LEU A 5 -3.99 19.59 -10.20
N SER A 6 -4.12 20.13 -8.99
CA SER A 6 -4.15 21.57 -8.81
C SER A 6 -2.85 22.20 -9.33
N ALA A 7 -2.91 23.45 -9.80
CA ALA A 7 -1.74 24.16 -10.30
C ALA A 7 -0.57 24.20 -9.27
N GLU A 8 -0.90 24.27 -7.99
CA GLU A 8 0.06 24.22 -6.89
C GLU A 8 0.72 22.84 -6.72
N ASN A 9 -0.05 21.75 -6.91
CA ASN A 9 0.51 20.40 -6.88
C ASN A 9 1.39 20.13 -8.11
N LEU A 10 1.03 20.68 -9.28
CA LEU A 10 1.85 20.61 -10.49
C LEU A 10 3.18 21.35 -10.30
N SER A 11 3.15 22.60 -9.83
CA SER A 11 4.37 23.38 -9.64
C SER A 11 5.31 22.73 -8.62
N ARG A 12 4.77 22.17 -7.53
CA ARG A 12 5.58 21.51 -6.51
C ARG A 12 6.21 20.19 -6.99
N GLY A 13 5.47 19.39 -7.76
CA GLY A 13 5.89 18.04 -8.15
C GLY A 13 6.58 17.93 -9.51
N TRP A 14 6.32 18.86 -10.42
CA TRP A 14 6.65 18.72 -11.85
C TRP A 14 7.48 19.89 -12.42
N SER A 15 7.88 20.87 -11.61
CA SER A 15 8.82 21.90 -12.05
C SER A 15 10.24 21.36 -12.17
N LEU A 16 10.91 21.65 -13.28
CA LEU A 16 12.31 21.32 -13.52
C LEU A 16 13.22 22.34 -12.82
N SER A 17 14.22 21.83 -12.09
CA SER A 17 15.29 22.67 -11.56
C SER A 17 16.27 23.06 -12.68
N PHE A 18 17.21 23.97 -12.37
CA PHE A 18 18.30 24.29 -13.29
C PHE A 18 19.13 23.03 -13.64
N ASP A 19 19.44 22.22 -12.64
CA ASP A 19 20.19 20.97 -12.83
C ASP A 19 19.42 19.96 -13.70
N ASP A 20 18.09 19.88 -13.53
CA ASP A 20 17.25 19.03 -14.36
C ASP A 20 17.27 19.48 -15.83
N VAL A 21 17.27 20.79 -16.08
CA VAL A 21 17.36 21.37 -17.43
C VAL A 21 18.74 21.07 -18.05
N SER A 22 19.82 21.17 -17.28
CA SER A 22 21.17 20.83 -17.75
C SER A 22 21.29 19.35 -18.15
N LEU A 23 20.55 18.42 -17.54
CA LEU A 23 20.58 17.01 -17.92
C LEU A 23 20.00 16.71 -19.30
N ILE A 24 19.02 17.51 -19.72
CA ILE A 24 18.28 17.32 -20.97
C ILE A 24 18.80 18.24 -22.08
N GLU A 25 19.82 19.04 -21.78
CA GLU A 25 20.47 19.91 -22.75
C GLU A 25 21.10 19.09 -23.89
N GLY A 26 20.89 19.55 -25.13
CA GLY A 26 21.36 18.86 -26.34
C GLY A 26 20.52 17.65 -26.79
N MET A 27 19.47 17.26 -26.05
CA MET A 27 18.50 16.26 -26.53
C MET A 27 17.48 16.89 -27.49
N ASP A 28 16.93 16.09 -28.42
CA ASP A 28 15.81 16.51 -29.26
C ASP A 28 14.52 16.73 -28.43
N ALA A 29 13.55 17.46 -28.97
CA ALA A 29 12.32 17.83 -28.26
C ALA A 29 11.56 16.63 -27.66
N ARG A 30 11.43 15.52 -28.40
CA ARG A 30 10.77 14.30 -27.90
C ARG A 30 11.56 13.72 -26.73
N SER A 31 12.87 13.58 -26.89
CA SER A 31 13.74 12.99 -25.86
C SER A 31 13.79 13.83 -24.58
N ARG A 32 13.80 15.18 -24.69
CA ARG A 32 13.71 16.09 -23.54
C ARG A 32 12.43 15.86 -22.73
N LEU A 33 11.29 15.83 -23.40
CA LEU A 33 9.99 15.66 -22.75
C LEU A 33 9.86 14.28 -22.07
N VAL A 34 10.25 13.21 -22.77
CA VAL A 34 10.26 11.85 -22.18
C VAL A 34 11.14 11.80 -20.93
N PHE A 35 12.36 12.32 -21.03
CA PHE A 35 13.33 12.26 -19.94
C PHE A 35 12.82 13.05 -18.72
N ALA A 36 12.31 14.27 -18.94
CA ALA A 36 11.74 15.10 -17.90
C ALA A 36 10.53 14.44 -17.22
N ALA A 37 9.63 13.84 -18.01
CA ALA A 37 8.46 13.13 -17.48
C ALA A 37 8.86 11.94 -16.61
N GLN A 38 9.82 11.14 -17.07
CA GLN A 38 10.32 10.00 -16.29
C GLN A 38 11.04 10.42 -15.01
N LEU A 39 11.84 11.49 -15.08
CA LEU A 39 12.54 12.04 -13.93
C LEU A 39 11.54 12.49 -12.84
N LYS A 40 10.54 13.29 -13.23
CA LYS A 40 9.54 13.81 -12.28
C LYS A 40 8.59 12.76 -11.77
N TYR A 41 8.21 11.80 -12.60
CA TYR A 41 7.43 10.66 -12.16
C TYR A 41 8.20 9.84 -11.12
N TYR A 42 9.48 9.53 -11.38
CA TYR A 42 10.31 8.78 -10.45
C TYR A 42 10.50 9.50 -9.11
N GLN A 43 10.71 10.82 -9.12
CA GLN A 43 10.83 11.61 -7.90
C GLN A 43 9.56 11.59 -7.03
N GLN A 44 8.39 11.33 -7.62
CA GLN A 44 7.11 11.27 -6.92
C GLN A 44 6.69 9.86 -6.48
N THR A 45 7.04 8.83 -7.25
CA THR A 45 6.54 7.46 -7.04
C THR A 45 7.61 6.45 -6.67
N GLY A 46 8.89 6.76 -6.92
CA GLY A 46 10.00 5.80 -6.83
C GLY A 46 10.01 4.73 -7.93
N GLN A 47 9.17 4.89 -8.95
CA GLN A 47 9.03 3.98 -10.09
C GLN A 47 9.17 4.72 -11.42
N PHE A 48 9.39 3.99 -12.51
CA PHE A 48 9.33 4.57 -13.86
C PHE A 48 7.97 4.26 -14.49
N PRO A 49 7.41 5.17 -15.31
CA PRO A 49 6.19 4.90 -16.06
C PRO A 49 6.45 3.79 -17.07
N GLU A 50 5.50 2.86 -17.20
CA GLU A 50 5.49 1.77 -18.18
C GLU A 50 4.79 2.18 -19.47
N SER A 51 3.82 3.10 -19.41
CA SER A 51 3.21 3.74 -20.57
C SER A 51 2.96 5.24 -20.34
N ILE A 52 2.45 5.92 -21.37
CA ILE A 52 2.00 7.31 -21.24
C ILE A 52 0.79 7.44 -20.30
N ASP A 53 -0.02 6.40 -20.15
CA ASP A 53 -1.24 6.40 -19.33
C ASP A 53 -0.93 6.48 -17.83
N ASP A 54 0.29 6.14 -17.43
CA ASP A 54 0.76 6.30 -16.05
C ASP A 54 1.00 7.77 -15.68
N LEU A 55 1.15 8.64 -16.68
CA LEU A 55 1.49 10.05 -16.51
C LEU A 55 0.21 10.91 -16.57
N PRO A 56 -0.06 11.77 -15.55
CA PRO A 56 -1.18 12.69 -15.60
C PRO A 56 -1.06 13.66 -16.79
N ASN A 57 -2.13 13.83 -17.57
CA ASN A 57 -2.12 14.67 -18.77
C ASN A 57 -1.69 16.12 -18.46
N GLU A 58 -2.13 16.69 -17.34
CA GLU A 58 -1.78 18.04 -16.93
C GLU A 58 -0.28 18.17 -16.62
N ALA A 59 0.33 17.13 -16.06
CA ALA A 59 1.75 17.10 -15.78
C ALA A 59 2.59 17.06 -17.07
N ILE A 60 2.16 16.26 -18.04
CA ILE A 60 2.83 16.17 -19.34
C ILE A 60 2.75 17.52 -20.08
N CYS A 61 1.56 18.13 -20.12
CA CYS A 61 1.37 19.46 -20.71
C CYS A 61 2.25 20.52 -20.03
N TYR A 62 2.31 20.50 -18.69
CA TYR A 62 3.13 21.42 -17.91
C TYR A 62 4.63 21.24 -18.17
N LEU A 63 5.09 20.01 -18.31
CA LEU A 63 6.48 19.73 -18.69
C LEU A 63 6.80 20.16 -20.13
N GLY A 64 5.87 19.91 -21.07
CA GLY A 64 6.01 20.31 -22.47
C GLY A 64 6.27 21.81 -22.63
N GLN A 65 5.58 22.63 -21.83
CA GLN A 65 5.81 24.09 -21.78
C GLN A 65 7.21 24.46 -21.27
N GLN A 66 7.73 23.75 -20.27
CA GLN A 66 9.06 24.04 -19.70
C GLN A 66 10.21 23.66 -20.62
N VAL A 67 10.03 22.60 -21.43
CA VAL A 67 11.09 22.09 -22.33
C VAL A 67 10.89 22.48 -23.80
N ASP A 68 9.86 23.28 -24.11
CA ASP A 68 9.48 23.66 -25.48
C ASP A 68 9.31 22.42 -26.40
N ALA A 69 8.39 21.53 -26.00
CA ALA A 69 8.06 20.30 -26.73
C ALA A 69 6.55 19.99 -26.70
N ASP A 70 6.03 19.50 -27.82
CA ASP A 70 4.62 19.13 -27.96
C ASP A 70 4.35 17.74 -27.35
N VAL A 71 3.22 17.59 -26.64
CA VAL A 71 2.80 16.34 -25.98
C VAL A 71 2.57 15.21 -26.98
N SER A 72 2.19 15.53 -28.22
CA SER A 72 2.05 14.57 -29.33
C SER A 72 3.34 13.78 -29.60
N HIS A 73 4.50 14.25 -29.14
CA HIS A 73 5.75 13.49 -29.24
C HIS A 73 5.76 12.19 -28.42
N LEU A 74 4.88 12.05 -27.42
CA LEU A 74 4.86 10.89 -26.52
C LEU A 74 3.91 9.76 -26.95
N SER A 75 2.98 10.01 -27.87
CA SER A 75 1.90 9.06 -28.21
C SER A 75 2.43 7.71 -28.72
N ASP A 76 3.51 7.74 -29.50
CA ASP A 76 4.13 6.55 -30.10
C ASP A 76 5.47 6.19 -29.45
N TYR A 77 5.73 6.65 -28.22
CA TYR A 77 7.01 6.40 -27.56
C TYR A 77 7.12 4.95 -27.06
N ASP A 78 8.18 4.26 -27.49
CA ASP A 78 8.47 2.90 -27.04
C ASP A 78 9.22 2.88 -25.69
N TYR A 79 8.47 2.66 -24.62
CA TYR A 79 8.95 2.48 -23.24
C TYR A 79 9.77 1.19 -23.03
N THR A 80 9.87 0.30 -24.02
CA THR A 80 10.70 -0.92 -23.93
C THR A 80 12.06 -0.77 -24.64
N SER A 81 12.23 0.32 -25.40
CA SER A 81 13.38 0.59 -26.27
C SER A 81 14.72 0.66 -25.52
N ARG A 82 15.82 0.44 -26.27
CA ARG A 82 17.18 0.59 -25.73
C ARG A 82 17.46 2.01 -25.24
N THR A 83 16.97 3.01 -25.97
CA THR A 83 17.08 4.42 -25.57
C THR A 83 16.37 4.67 -24.25
N ASN A 84 15.16 4.14 -24.08
CA ASN A 84 14.44 4.28 -22.81
C ASN A 84 15.22 3.68 -21.62
N ARG A 85 15.77 2.48 -21.80
CA ARG A 85 16.59 1.83 -20.76
C ARG A 85 17.83 2.66 -20.40
N ARG A 86 18.47 3.29 -21.39
CA ARG A 86 19.60 4.20 -21.17
C ARG A 86 19.18 5.44 -20.39
N ASN A 87 18.05 6.05 -20.74
CA ASN A 87 17.50 7.21 -20.03
C ASN A 87 17.20 6.87 -18.56
N ARG A 88 16.50 5.76 -18.30
CA ARG A 88 16.23 5.27 -16.93
C ARG A 88 17.51 5.08 -16.13
N GLN A 89 18.58 4.53 -16.73
CA GLN A 89 19.87 4.40 -16.05
C GLN A 89 20.54 5.75 -15.76
N GLN A 90 20.45 6.71 -16.68
CA GLN A 90 20.98 8.06 -16.47
C GLN A 90 20.23 8.77 -15.34
N ILE A 91 18.90 8.65 -15.30
CA ILE A 91 18.07 9.18 -14.21
C ILE A 91 18.46 8.56 -12.87
N LEU A 92 18.59 7.24 -12.79
CA LEU A 92 19.00 6.58 -11.54
C LEU A 92 20.37 7.06 -11.06
N ARG A 93 21.34 7.26 -11.97
CA ARG A 93 22.66 7.81 -11.61
C ARG A 93 22.58 9.25 -11.12
N TYR A 94 21.81 10.09 -11.81
CA TYR A 94 21.61 11.48 -11.42
C TYR A 94 20.96 11.61 -10.03
N LEU A 95 19.96 10.77 -9.77
CA LEU A 95 19.25 10.74 -8.48
C LEU A 95 20.01 9.99 -7.38
N GLU A 96 21.21 9.48 -7.68
CA GLU A 96 22.07 8.68 -6.81
C GLU A 96 21.39 7.41 -6.29
N VAL A 97 20.48 6.85 -7.07
CA VAL A 97 19.76 5.61 -6.74
C VAL A 97 20.66 4.41 -7.03
N ARG A 98 20.95 3.65 -5.98
CA ARG A 98 21.74 2.42 -6.06
C ARG A 98 20.87 1.17 -6.08
N ARG A 99 21.45 0.05 -6.50
CA ARG A 99 20.80 -1.26 -6.38
C ARG A 99 20.67 -1.67 -4.92
N MET A 100 19.58 -2.37 -4.64
CA MET A 100 19.30 -2.99 -3.35
C MET A 100 20.27 -4.14 -3.08
N SER A 101 20.82 -4.19 -1.86
CA SER A 101 21.60 -5.31 -1.33
C SER A 101 20.68 -6.33 -0.63
N ALA A 102 21.24 -7.47 -0.22
CA ALA A 102 20.50 -8.45 0.57
C ALA A 102 20.06 -7.88 1.94
N VAL A 103 20.86 -7.00 2.54
CA VAL A 103 20.54 -6.33 3.82
C VAL A 103 19.38 -5.36 3.64
N ASP A 104 19.46 -4.49 2.63
CA ASP A 104 18.39 -3.55 2.31
C ASP A 104 17.05 -4.27 2.05
N ARG A 105 17.11 -5.44 1.40
CA ARG A 105 15.93 -6.28 1.18
C ARG A 105 15.33 -6.79 2.48
N GLN A 106 16.16 -7.23 3.43
CA GLN A 106 15.68 -7.65 4.74
C GLN A 106 15.05 -6.50 5.50
N GLU A 107 15.64 -5.30 5.43
CA GLU A 107 15.03 -4.08 6.00
C GLU A 107 13.66 -3.77 5.39
N LEU A 108 13.53 -3.87 4.06
CA LEU A 108 12.25 -3.67 3.38
C LEU A 108 11.18 -4.67 3.87
N ILE A 109 11.55 -5.95 4.00
CA ILE A 109 10.62 -6.98 4.49
C ILE A 109 10.21 -6.69 5.94
N GLN A 110 11.17 -6.36 6.80
CA GLN A 110 10.89 -6.03 8.19
C GLN A 110 9.96 -4.82 8.30
N TRP A 111 10.24 -3.75 7.54
CA TRP A 111 9.39 -2.56 7.50
C TRP A 111 8.00 -2.87 6.96
N LEU A 112 7.88 -3.66 5.90
CA LEU A 112 6.59 -4.11 5.38
C LEU A 112 5.78 -4.83 6.45
N THR A 113 6.38 -5.79 7.15
CA THR A 113 5.70 -6.59 8.18
C THR A 113 5.30 -5.76 9.40
N SER A 114 6.15 -4.83 9.84
CA SER A 114 5.94 -4.09 11.11
C SER A 114 5.16 -2.79 10.96
N GLU A 115 5.32 -2.07 9.84
CA GLU A 115 4.75 -0.72 9.67
C GLU A 115 3.61 -0.67 8.65
N VAL A 116 3.70 -1.47 7.58
CA VAL A 116 2.73 -1.41 6.47
C VAL A 116 1.62 -2.45 6.65
N CYS A 117 1.95 -3.69 7.02
CA CYS A 117 0.93 -4.72 7.20
C CYS A 117 -0.16 -4.32 8.23
N PRO A 118 0.16 -3.70 9.38
CA PRO A 118 -0.88 -3.27 10.33
C PRO A 118 -1.89 -2.27 9.76
N SER A 119 -1.55 -1.54 8.67
CA SER A 119 -2.47 -0.59 8.04
C SER A 119 -3.59 -1.25 7.22
N GLY A 120 -3.58 -2.57 7.04
CA GLY A 120 -4.64 -3.27 6.29
C GLY A 120 -4.78 -2.83 4.82
N GLU A 121 -3.79 -2.13 4.26
CA GLU A 121 -3.83 -1.66 2.87
C GLU A 121 -3.89 -2.80 1.85
N THR A 122 -4.40 -2.51 0.65
CA THR A 122 -4.38 -3.47 -0.46
C THR A 122 -2.94 -3.80 -0.87
N VAL A 123 -2.74 -4.92 -1.56
CA VAL A 123 -1.41 -5.31 -2.05
C VAL A 123 -0.82 -4.20 -2.93
N GLU A 124 -1.65 -3.56 -3.74
CA GLU A 124 -1.26 -2.45 -4.60
C GLU A 124 -0.79 -1.23 -3.79
N GLY A 125 -1.55 -0.81 -2.77
CA GLY A 125 -1.14 0.31 -1.89
C GLY A 125 0.15 0.01 -1.13
N MET A 126 0.33 -1.23 -0.66
CA MET A 126 1.57 -1.67 -0.03
C MET A 126 2.76 -1.62 -1.00
N MET A 127 2.56 -1.97 -2.28
CA MET A 127 3.60 -1.89 -3.31
C MET A 127 3.98 -0.44 -3.61
N GLU A 128 3.01 0.47 -3.72
CA GLU A 128 3.27 1.90 -3.89
C GLU A 128 4.10 2.46 -2.72
N ARG A 129 3.70 2.17 -1.49
CA ARG A 129 4.44 2.55 -0.28
C ARG A 129 5.85 1.98 -0.24
N SER A 130 6.04 0.75 -0.71
CA SER A 130 7.37 0.13 -0.80
C SER A 130 8.28 0.87 -1.77
N CYS A 131 7.75 1.37 -2.87
CA CYS A 131 8.54 2.11 -3.86
C CYS A 131 8.95 3.48 -3.32
N LEU A 132 8.05 4.16 -2.60
CA LEU A 132 8.38 5.39 -1.90
C LEU A 132 9.43 5.17 -0.81
N TRP A 133 9.31 4.08 -0.03
CA TRP A 133 10.33 3.72 0.96
C TRP A 133 11.69 3.44 0.31
N CYS A 134 11.71 2.74 -0.82
CA CYS A 134 12.95 2.50 -1.56
C CYS A 134 13.55 3.83 -2.04
N TRP A 135 12.72 4.71 -2.60
CA TRP A 135 13.15 6.01 -3.07
C TRP A 135 13.72 6.90 -1.96
N ASP A 136 13.07 6.97 -0.81
CA ASP A 136 13.54 7.71 0.37
C ASP A 136 14.95 7.26 0.80
N LYS A 137 15.23 5.96 0.67
CA LYS A 137 16.55 5.36 0.94
C LYS A 137 17.51 5.35 -0.25
N LYS A 138 17.16 5.97 -1.39
CA LYS A 138 17.93 5.96 -2.64
C LYS A 138 18.22 4.54 -3.15
N LEU A 139 17.23 3.66 -3.01
CA LEU A 139 17.26 2.27 -3.47
C LEU A 139 16.38 2.09 -4.69
N GLN A 140 16.89 1.34 -5.67
CA GLN A 140 16.07 0.89 -6.77
C GLN A 140 15.07 -0.16 -6.26
N SER A 141 13.78 0.14 -6.43
CA SER A 141 12.70 -0.78 -6.07
C SER A 141 12.83 -2.11 -6.84
N PRO A 142 12.51 -3.26 -6.22
CA PRO A 142 12.40 -4.54 -6.92
C PRO A 142 11.39 -4.47 -8.08
N PRO A 143 11.53 -5.33 -9.10
CA PRO A 143 10.51 -5.46 -10.14
C PRO A 143 9.13 -5.72 -9.55
N SER A 144 8.08 -5.19 -10.17
CA SER A 144 6.68 -5.26 -9.67
C SER A 144 6.25 -6.67 -9.28
N GLY A 145 6.54 -7.67 -10.11
CA GLY A 145 6.21 -9.07 -9.83
C GLY A 145 6.94 -9.64 -8.60
N GLU A 146 8.17 -9.20 -8.35
CA GLU A 146 8.92 -9.58 -7.15
C GLU A 146 8.42 -8.85 -5.92
N LEU A 147 8.16 -7.55 -6.04
CA LEU A 147 7.62 -6.73 -4.97
C LEU A 147 6.23 -7.21 -4.52
N ALA A 148 5.38 -7.64 -5.45
CA ALA A 148 4.08 -8.22 -5.16
C ALA A 148 4.20 -9.55 -4.41
N ARG A 149 5.24 -10.36 -4.66
CA ARG A 149 5.51 -11.59 -3.91
C ARG A 149 5.99 -11.28 -2.50
N LEU A 150 6.93 -10.33 -2.36
CA LEU A 150 7.43 -9.86 -1.06
C LEU A 150 6.29 -9.33 -0.19
N THR A 151 5.45 -8.48 -0.76
CA THR A 151 4.29 -7.87 -0.09
C THR A 151 3.33 -8.93 0.45
N ARG A 152 2.96 -9.92 -0.37
CA ARG A 152 2.07 -11.02 0.08
C ARG A 152 2.73 -11.90 1.14
N SER A 153 4.03 -12.16 1.01
CA SER A 153 4.78 -12.93 2.00
C SER A 153 4.88 -12.19 3.35
N ALA A 154 5.14 -10.88 3.32
CA ALA A 154 5.14 -10.03 4.50
C ALA A 154 3.76 -9.98 5.18
N ARG A 155 2.69 -9.83 4.40
CA ARG A 155 1.29 -9.91 4.86
C ARG A 155 1.02 -11.24 5.57
N ARG A 156 1.40 -12.36 4.95
CA ARG A 156 1.21 -13.68 5.55
C ARG A 156 2.00 -13.84 6.85
N THR A 157 3.23 -13.37 6.87
CA THR A 157 4.11 -13.43 8.06
C THR A 157 3.52 -12.61 9.21
N PHE A 158 3.06 -11.39 8.91
CA PHE A 158 2.37 -10.53 9.87
C PHE A 158 1.12 -11.22 10.45
N GLU A 159 0.27 -11.80 9.61
CA GLU A 159 -0.95 -12.49 10.06
C GLU A 159 -0.63 -13.66 11.00
N VAL A 160 0.35 -14.50 10.64
CA VAL A 160 0.79 -15.63 11.48
C VAL A 160 1.27 -15.13 12.84
N GLN A 161 2.17 -14.14 12.86
CA GLN A 161 2.69 -13.56 14.10
C GLN A 161 1.58 -12.94 14.96
N LEU A 162 0.63 -12.24 14.33
CA LEU A 162 -0.51 -11.65 15.02
C LEU A 162 -1.39 -12.73 15.66
N PHE A 163 -1.76 -13.76 14.91
CA PHE A 163 -2.62 -14.83 15.42
C PHE A 163 -1.94 -15.68 16.49
N GLU A 164 -0.65 -15.97 16.35
CA GLU A 164 0.14 -16.64 17.40
C GLU A 164 0.18 -15.80 18.68
N ARG A 165 0.44 -14.49 18.56
CA ARG A 165 0.43 -13.58 19.70
C ARG A 165 -0.94 -13.50 20.38
N ILE A 166 -2.02 -13.46 19.60
CA ILE A 166 -3.39 -13.47 20.12
C ILE A 166 -3.62 -14.78 20.87
N SER A 167 -3.40 -15.93 20.21
CA SER A 167 -3.61 -17.26 20.78
C SER A 167 -2.84 -17.46 22.10
N ASN A 168 -1.55 -17.10 22.13
CA ASN A 168 -0.71 -17.22 23.32
C ASN A 168 -1.12 -16.29 24.47
N SER A 169 -1.96 -15.28 24.22
CA SER A 169 -2.45 -14.36 25.23
C SER A 169 -3.81 -14.76 25.83
N LEU A 170 -4.48 -15.78 25.27
CA LEU A 170 -5.79 -16.22 25.72
C LEU A 170 -5.67 -17.17 26.91
N LEU A 171 -6.57 -17.01 27.89
CA LEU A 171 -6.69 -17.96 29.00
C LEU A 171 -7.31 -19.28 28.51
N PRO A 172 -6.93 -20.44 29.07
CA PRO A 172 -7.56 -21.71 28.70
C PRO A 172 -9.08 -21.74 28.90
N SER A 173 -9.59 -21.01 29.89
CA SER A 173 -11.03 -20.81 30.12
C SER A 173 -11.68 -20.03 28.98
N SER A 174 -11.05 -18.95 28.51
CA SER A 174 -11.52 -18.15 27.37
C SER A 174 -11.57 -18.98 26.09
N ILE A 175 -10.54 -19.78 25.83
CA ILE A 175 -10.49 -20.70 24.67
C ILE A 175 -11.67 -21.67 24.71
N ARG A 176 -11.89 -22.36 25.84
CA ARG A 176 -13.03 -23.28 25.98
C ARG A 176 -14.37 -22.60 25.77
N ARG A 177 -14.54 -21.36 26.26
CA ARG A 177 -15.78 -20.58 26.05
C ARG A 177 -15.99 -20.22 24.58
N MET A 178 -14.92 -19.83 23.87
CA MET A 178 -14.99 -19.59 22.42
C MET A 178 -15.33 -20.86 21.65
N GLU A 179 -14.67 -21.98 21.92
CA GLU A 179 -14.95 -23.28 21.27
C GLU A 179 -16.39 -23.75 21.52
N THR A 180 -16.89 -23.54 22.74
CA THR A 180 -18.29 -23.85 23.07
C THR A 180 -19.26 -22.98 22.28
N SER A 181 -18.95 -21.69 22.10
CA SER A 181 -19.76 -20.74 21.30
C SER A 181 -19.77 -21.07 19.80
N LEU A 182 -18.72 -21.73 19.28
CA LEU A 182 -18.65 -22.22 17.90
C LEU A 182 -19.41 -23.53 17.66
N SER A 183 -19.78 -24.26 18.72
CA SER A 183 -20.57 -25.48 18.58
C SER A 183 -22.01 -25.13 18.16
N PRO A 184 -22.69 -25.96 17.35
CA PRO A 184 -24.07 -25.72 16.87
C PRO A 184 -25.10 -25.91 17.99
N SER A 185 -24.90 -25.24 19.12
CA SER A 185 -25.82 -25.16 20.24
C SER A 185 -26.71 -23.94 20.07
N THR A 186 -28.01 -24.15 20.26
CA THR A 186 -29.10 -23.16 20.17
C THR A 186 -29.07 -22.08 21.27
N THR A 187 -27.90 -21.79 21.86
CA THR A 187 -27.79 -20.78 22.91
C THR A 187 -27.67 -19.37 22.32
N GLU A 188 -28.25 -18.39 23.01
CA GLU A 188 -28.19 -16.96 22.64
C GLU A 188 -26.76 -16.38 22.66
N SER A 189 -25.81 -17.12 23.24
CA SER A 189 -24.35 -16.87 23.24
C SER A 189 -23.58 -17.60 22.11
N GLY A 190 -24.26 -18.23 21.15
CA GLY A 190 -23.63 -18.82 19.97
C GLY A 190 -22.94 -17.76 19.09
N PHE A 191 -21.90 -18.16 18.35
CA PHE A 191 -21.10 -17.24 17.55
C PHE A 191 -21.93 -16.47 16.50
N ASP A 192 -22.92 -17.13 15.91
CA ASP A 192 -23.85 -16.51 14.96
C ASP A 192 -24.72 -15.43 15.61
N SER A 193 -25.13 -15.64 16.87
CA SER A 193 -25.84 -14.61 17.65
C SER A 193 -24.92 -13.43 17.96
N LEU A 194 -23.68 -13.68 18.40
CA LEU A 194 -22.72 -12.62 18.73
C LEU A 194 -22.40 -11.69 17.55
N THR A 195 -22.49 -12.19 16.32
CA THR A 195 -22.17 -11.43 15.10
C THR A 195 -23.40 -10.79 14.43
N SER A 196 -24.61 -11.09 14.92
CA SER A 196 -25.89 -10.59 14.39
C SER A 196 -26.24 -9.20 14.91
N ASP A 197 -26.94 -8.41 14.09
CA ASP A 197 -27.48 -7.11 14.51
C ASP A 197 -28.42 -7.30 15.74
N PRO A 198 -28.25 -6.51 16.82
CA PRO A 198 -29.13 -6.58 17.99
C PRO A 198 -30.60 -6.26 17.70
N GLY A 199 -30.93 -5.66 16.54
CA GLY A 199 -32.30 -5.38 16.14
C GLY A 199 -32.94 -4.20 16.87
N SER A 200 -34.25 -4.03 16.72
CA SER A 200 -35.00 -2.89 17.28
C SER A 200 -34.90 -2.83 18.82
N PRO A 201 -34.86 -1.64 19.44
CA PRO A 201 -34.79 -1.52 20.90
C PRO A 201 -36.11 -1.93 21.58
N CYS A 202 -36.27 -3.22 21.84
CA CYS A 202 -37.31 -3.79 22.69
C CYS A 202 -36.65 -4.52 23.88
N LEU A 203 -37.42 -4.78 24.93
CA LEU A 203 -36.91 -5.43 26.15
C LEU A 203 -36.16 -6.74 25.85
N GLU A 204 -36.71 -7.56 24.94
CA GLU A 204 -36.10 -8.82 24.50
C GLU A 204 -34.69 -8.61 23.92
N ASN A 205 -34.56 -7.69 22.96
CA ASN A 205 -33.28 -7.41 22.29
C ASN A 205 -32.26 -6.75 23.23
N VAL A 206 -32.72 -6.01 24.24
CA VAL A 206 -31.85 -5.46 25.29
C VAL A 206 -31.28 -6.58 26.16
N LEU A 207 -32.11 -7.55 26.57
CA LEU A 207 -31.66 -8.70 27.36
C LEU A 207 -30.63 -9.53 26.60
N VAL A 208 -30.92 -9.87 25.33
CA VAL A 208 -29.97 -10.56 24.43
C VAL A 208 -28.65 -9.79 24.31
N SER A 209 -28.71 -8.46 24.16
CA SER A 209 -27.50 -7.62 24.07
C SER A 209 -26.68 -7.62 25.37
N VAL A 210 -27.34 -7.65 26.53
CA VAL A 210 -26.67 -7.74 27.84
C VAL A 210 -25.99 -9.10 28.01
N GLU A 211 -26.64 -10.20 27.59
CA GLU A 211 -26.03 -11.53 27.61
C GLU A 211 -24.80 -11.61 26.71
N ARG A 212 -24.87 -11.06 25.49
CA ARG A 212 -23.73 -10.96 24.57
C ARG A 212 -22.58 -10.16 25.17
N LEU A 213 -22.86 -9.00 25.76
CA LEU A 213 -21.83 -8.16 26.39
C LEU A 213 -21.19 -8.87 27.59
N THR A 214 -21.99 -9.56 28.40
CA THR A 214 -21.49 -10.35 29.53
C THR A 214 -20.58 -11.47 29.03
N PHE A 215 -21.01 -12.18 27.98
CA PHE A 215 -20.20 -13.20 27.35
C PHE A 215 -18.85 -12.67 26.88
N ILE A 216 -18.83 -11.53 26.16
CA ILE A 216 -17.61 -10.89 25.65
C ILE A 216 -16.69 -10.45 26.80
N ARG A 217 -17.23 -9.83 27.87
CA ARG A 217 -16.46 -9.40 29.03
C ARG A 217 -15.79 -10.57 29.75
N ASP A 218 -16.51 -11.68 29.89
CA ASP A 218 -16.01 -12.90 30.52
C ASP A 218 -14.93 -13.61 29.70
N LEU A 219 -14.73 -13.27 28.41
CA LEU A 219 -13.58 -13.75 27.64
C LEU A 219 -12.26 -13.16 28.15
N GLN A 220 -12.31 -12.08 28.94
CA GLN A 220 -11.14 -11.42 29.54
C GLN A 220 -10.04 -11.15 28.51
N LEU A 221 -10.44 -10.71 27.32
CA LEU A 221 -9.51 -10.44 26.22
C LEU A 221 -8.56 -9.30 26.60
N PRO A 222 -7.24 -9.47 26.39
CA PRO A 222 -6.30 -8.38 26.56
C PRO A 222 -6.67 -7.17 25.71
N ALA A 223 -6.62 -5.97 26.31
CA ALA A 223 -7.01 -4.72 25.64
C ALA A 223 -6.24 -4.48 24.33
N TRP A 224 -4.96 -4.87 24.28
CA TRP A 224 -4.11 -4.72 23.10
C TRP A 224 -4.65 -5.44 21.85
N ILE A 225 -5.47 -6.49 22.00
CA ILE A 225 -6.10 -7.18 20.85
C ILE A 225 -7.02 -6.22 20.08
N MET A 226 -7.69 -5.30 20.79
CA MET A 226 -8.56 -4.30 20.18
C MET A 226 -7.78 -3.18 19.49
N GLU A 227 -6.48 -3.06 19.78
CA GLU A 227 -5.56 -2.05 19.22
C GLU A 227 -4.74 -2.59 18.04
N CYS A 228 -4.77 -3.91 17.80
CA CYS A 228 -3.91 -4.61 16.83
C CYS A 228 -4.17 -4.36 15.36
N GLY A 229 -5.30 -3.75 15.02
CA GLY A 229 -5.70 -3.61 13.63
C GLY A 229 -6.50 -2.37 13.41
N ASN A 230 -6.23 -1.69 12.30
CA ASN A 230 -7.16 -0.69 11.83
C ASN A 230 -8.46 -1.38 11.35
N THR A 231 -9.51 -0.57 11.17
CA THR A 231 -10.82 -1.03 10.75
C THR A 231 -10.78 -1.83 9.44
N THR A 232 -9.89 -1.46 8.50
CA THR A 232 -9.70 -2.17 7.23
C THR A 232 -9.23 -3.60 7.45
N LEU A 233 -8.17 -3.81 8.22
CA LEU A 233 -7.63 -5.15 8.51
C LEU A 233 -8.66 -6.03 9.21
N LEU A 234 -9.37 -5.49 10.21
CA LEU A 234 -10.41 -6.21 10.94
C LEU A 234 -11.58 -6.59 10.03
N SER A 235 -11.98 -5.69 9.11
CA SER A 235 -13.04 -5.97 8.13
C SER A 235 -12.63 -7.09 7.17
N GLU A 236 -11.34 -7.15 6.79
CA GLU A 236 -10.81 -8.20 5.94
C GLU A 236 -10.88 -9.56 6.64
N PHE A 237 -10.43 -9.64 7.90
CA PHE A 237 -10.51 -10.87 8.70
C PHE A 237 -11.96 -11.32 8.89
N ARG A 238 -12.88 -10.40 9.19
CA ARG A 238 -14.31 -10.72 9.31
C ARG A 238 -14.86 -11.34 8.02
N ARG A 239 -14.52 -10.79 6.86
CA ARG A 239 -14.98 -11.31 5.56
C ARG A 239 -14.46 -12.72 5.26
N ARG A 240 -13.24 -13.07 5.72
CA ARG A 240 -12.65 -14.40 5.51
C ARG A 240 -13.37 -15.51 6.30
N VAL A 241 -14.02 -15.17 7.42
CA VAL A 241 -14.74 -16.12 8.29
C VAL A 241 -16.24 -16.19 7.96
N GLY A 242 -16.80 -15.15 7.33
CA GLY A 242 -18.21 -15.08 6.93
C GLY A 242 -18.60 -15.84 5.65
N HIS A 243 -17.76 -16.77 5.19
CA HIS A 243 -17.98 -17.68 4.06
C HIS A 243 -17.88 -19.12 4.54
#